data_AF-A0A7J3TIA9-F1
#
_entry.id   AF-A0A7J3TIA9-F1
#
_cell.length_a   1.000
_cell.length_b   1.000
_cell.length_c   1.000
_cell.angle_alpha   90.00
_cell.angle_beta   90.00
_cell.angle_gamma   90.00
#
_symmetry.space_group_name_H-M   'P 1'
#
loop_
_entity.id
_entity.type
_entity.pdbx_description
1 polymer ?
#
loop_
_entity_poly.entity_id
_entity_poly.type
_entity_poly.pdbx_seq_one_letter_code
_entity_poly.pdbx_strand_id
1 'polypeptide(L)'
;MKNQTYQNIETIVVDYESDDATPEIARKFGCRLIEVSRRGVGYATHVGFEAASGEIVIRTDADAIFPPDLISNVVRKIGDSDVYHVSHQYYDGSFVINLMAYLYDKYWRKPWETTGHFIAVKRELYRKVQFNPEMILDDDWEFGQRAKNSNAKISFDLENFVLVSSRRIIKTGLLRYILGFRKR
;
A
#
# COMPACT_ATOMS: atom_id res chain seq x y z
N MET A 1 8.93 1.25 10.07
CA MET A 1 10.09 1.10 9.16
C MET A 1 11.44 0.91 9.85
N LYS A 2 11.84 1.65 10.90
CA LYS A 2 13.20 1.55 11.48
C LYS A 2 13.60 0.18 12.08
N ASN A 3 12.64 -0.65 12.49
CA ASN A 3 12.90 -1.95 13.11
C ASN A 3 12.79 -3.13 12.12
N GLN A 4 12.93 -2.88 10.81
CA GLN A 4 12.92 -3.95 9.83
C GLN A 4 14.24 -4.73 9.88
N THR A 5 14.19 -6.04 9.63
CA THR A 5 15.39 -6.88 9.54
C THR A 5 16.16 -6.65 8.24
N TYR A 6 15.47 -6.28 7.16
CA TYR A 6 16.08 -5.84 5.90
C TYR A 6 16.53 -4.37 6.02
N GLN A 7 17.82 -4.10 5.80
CA GLN A 7 18.41 -2.78 6.07
C GLN A 7 18.51 -1.86 4.83
N ASN A 8 18.50 -2.42 3.62
CA ASN A 8 18.69 -1.63 2.39
C ASN A 8 17.39 -0.95 1.95
N ILE A 9 16.92 0.00 2.76
CA ILE A 9 15.63 0.67 2.59
C ILE A 9 15.87 2.18 2.51
N GLU A 10 15.38 2.80 1.44
CA GLU A 10 15.08 4.23 1.44
C GLU A 10 13.60 4.45 1.79
N THR A 11 13.29 5.52 2.53
CA THR A 11 11.90 5.87 2.86
C THR A 11 11.59 7.23 2.29
N ILE A 12 10.61 7.29 1.40
CA ILE A 12 10.13 8.52 0.77
C ILE A 12 8.73 8.82 1.30
N VAL A 13 8.52 10.04 1.77
CA VAL A 13 7.20 10.55 2.15
C VAL A 13 6.84 11.61 1.15
N VAL A 14 5.71 11.44 0.46
CA VAL A 14 5.17 12.45 -0.45
C VAL A 14 4.00 13.12 0.25
N ASP A 15 4.21 14.37 0.66
CA ASP A 15 3.23 15.19 1.35
C ASP A 15 2.48 16.06 0.34
N TYR A 16 1.15 15.98 0.33
CA TYR A 16 0.31 16.76 -0.58
C TYR A 16 -0.48 17.88 0.13
N GLU A 17 0.21 18.68 0.96
CA GLU A 17 -0.36 19.76 1.78
C GLU A 17 -1.01 19.30 3.09
N SER A 18 -0.27 18.52 3.90
CA SER A 18 -0.72 18.27 5.28
C SER A 18 -0.76 19.57 6.09
N ASP A 19 -1.77 19.69 6.96
CA ASP A 19 -1.96 20.82 7.89
C ASP A 19 -1.51 20.49 9.33
N ASP A 20 -0.93 19.31 9.51
CA ASP A 20 -0.42 18.81 10.78
C ASP A 20 1.11 18.66 10.76
N ALA A 21 1.67 18.03 11.79
CA ALA A 21 3.11 17.87 11.96
C ALA A 21 3.74 16.78 11.06
N THR A 22 3.02 16.26 10.05
CA THR A 22 3.49 15.16 9.19
C THR A 22 4.84 15.48 8.52
N PRO A 23 5.06 16.65 7.90
CA PRO A 23 6.35 17.01 7.30
C PRO A 23 7.51 17.02 8.31
N GLU A 24 7.31 17.60 9.49
CA GLU A 24 8.31 17.69 10.56
C GLU A 24 8.67 16.30 11.09
N ILE A 25 7.66 15.45 11.30
CA ILE A 25 7.84 14.08 11.74
C ILE A 25 8.63 13.29 10.70
N ALA A 26 8.25 13.36 9.41
CA ALA A 26 8.96 12.67 8.34
C ALA A 26 10.45 13.05 8.29
N ARG A 27 10.77 14.35 8.35
CA ARG A 27 12.16 14.84 8.40
C ARG A 27 12.89 14.35 9.64
N LYS A 28 12.27 14.40 10.82
CA LYS A 28 12.85 13.92 12.09
C LYS A 28 13.20 12.43 12.05
N PHE A 29 12.41 11.62 11.34
CA PHE A 29 12.67 10.19 11.19
C PHE A 29 13.71 9.86 10.11
N GLY A 30 14.21 10.86 9.38
CA GLY A 30 15.20 10.69 8.32
C GLY A 30 14.61 10.25 6.99
N CYS A 31 13.29 10.41 6.80
CA CYS A 31 12.65 10.14 5.52
C CYS A 31 13.01 11.23 4.51
N ARG A 32 13.12 10.86 3.25
CA ARG A 32 13.17 11.83 2.15
C ARG A 32 11.76 12.38 1.93
N LEU A 33 11.54 13.62 2.35
CA LEU A 33 10.27 14.30 2.16
C LEU A 33 10.21 14.96 0.78
N ILE A 34 9.08 14.80 0.09
CA ILE A 34 8.74 15.51 -1.15
C ILE A 34 7.39 16.18 -0.93
N GLU A 35 7.37 17.50 -0.96
CA GLU A 35 6.14 18.28 -0.81
C GLU A 35 5.59 18.64 -2.20
N VAL A 36 4.30 18.38 -2.41
CA VAL A 36 3.60 18.66 -3.66
C VAL A 36 2.35 19.50 -3.41
N SER A 37 2.09 20.47 -4.29
CA SER A 37 0.90 21.33 -4.22
C SER A 37 -0.36 20.68 -4.82
N ARG A 38 -0.21 19.55 -5.53
CA ARG A 38 -1.31 18.84 -6.15
C ARG A 38 -1.81 17.73 -5.23
N ARG A 39 -3.05 17.87 -4.76
CA ARG A 39 -3.74 16.85 -3.95
C ARG A 39 -4.11 15.61 -4.78
N GLY A 40 -4.06 14.45 -4.14
CA GLY A 40 -4.52 13.18 -4.68
C GLY A 40 -3.53 12.06 -4.46
N VAL A 41 -4.02 10.91 -4.01
CA VAL A 41 -3.19 9.73 -3.71
C VAL A 41 -2.51 9.17 -4.96
N GLY A 42 -3.16 9.23 -6.13
CA GLY A 42 -2.56 8.79 -7.39
C GLY A 42 -1.36 9.64 -7.78
N TYR A 43 -1.48 10.97 -7.69
CA TYR A 43 -0.39 11.89 -7.97
C TYR A 43 0.77 11.74 -6.98
N ALA A 44 0.47 11.69 -5.67
CA ALA A 44 1.48 11.52 -4.64
C ALA A 44 2.22 10.18 -4.80
N THR A 45 1.49 9.09 -5.10
CA THR A 45 2.08 7.78 -5.38
C THR A 45 2.98 7.85 -6.62
N HIS A 46 2.52 8.46 -7.72
CA HIS A 46 3.33 8.62 -8.92
C HIS A 46 4.64 9.36 -8.64
N VAL A 47 4.59 10.50 -7.95
CA VAL A 47 5.78 11.28 -7.56
C VAL A 47 6.73 10.45 -6.70
N GLY A 48 6.21 9.68 -5.74
CA GLY A 48 7.02 8.82 -4.88
C GLY A 48 7.74 7.72 -5.65
N PHE A 49 7.05 7.11 -6.61
CA PHE A 49 7.63 6.07 -7.47
C PHE A 49 8.71 6.62 -8.41
N GLU A 50 8.49 7.79 -9.02
CA GLU A 50 9.49 8.44 -9.88
C GLU A 50 10.73 8.88 -9.09
N ALA A 51 10.56 9.26 -7.83
CA ALA A 51 11.67 9.69 -6.97
C ALA A 51 12.48 8.53 -6.37
N ALA A 52 11.90 7.33 -6.30
CA ALA A 52 12.55 6.15 -5.72
C ALA A 52 13.74 5.68 -6.58
N SER A 53 14.74 5.09 -5.94
CA SER A 53 15.92 4.47 -6.55
C SER A 53 15.93 2.93 -6.48
N GLY A 54 15.18 2.34 -5.54
CA GLY A 54 15.10 0.88 -5.34
C GLY A 54 14.51 0.08 -6.51
N GLU A 55 15.02 -1.14 -6.71
CA GLU A 55 14.53 -2.08 -7.75
C GLU A 55 13.08 -2.52 -7.50
N ILE A 56 12.68 -2.59 -6.23
CA ILE A 56 11.33 -2.83 -5.76
C ILE A 56 10.89 -1.57 -5.02
N VAL A 57 9.77 -1.00 -5.45
CA VAL A 57 9.16 0.18 -4.81
C VAL A 57 7.89 -0.30 -4.10
N ILE A 58 7.75 0.06 -2.82
CA ILE A 58 6.62 -0.33 -1.99
C ILE A 58 5.77 0.91 -1.71
N ARG A 59 4.52 0.87 -2.16
CA ARG A 59 3.47 1.78 -1.69
C ARG A 59 2.88 1.22 -0.40
N THR A 60 2.66 2.08 0.59
CA THR A 60 1.91 1.74 1.80
C THR A 60 1.23 2.98 2.39
N ASP A 61 0.21 2.75 3.21
CA ASP A 61 -0.46 3.82 3.96
C ASP A 61 0.44 4.35 5.09
N ALA A 62 0.31 5.64 5.40
CA ALA A 62 1.12 6.30 6.43
C ALA A 62 0.89 5.77 7.86
N ASP A 63 -0.27 5.13 8.11
CA ASP A 63 -0.64 4.53 9.39
C ASP A 63 -0.50 2.99 9.41
N ALA A 64 0.12 2.39 8.38
CA ALA A 64 0.40 0.96 8.37
C ALA A 64 1.60 0.61 9.27
N ILE A 65 1.46 -0.47 10.04
CA ILE A 65 2.51 -0.98 10.92
C ILE A 65 3.04 -2.30 10.35
N PHE A 66 4.36 -2.37 10.17
CA PHE A 66 5.01 -3.51 9.52
C PHE A 66 5.61 -4.44 10.58
N PRO A 67 5.32 -5.75 10.55
CA PRO A 67 6.09 -6.75 11.28
C PRO A 67 7.59 -6.63 10.97
N PRO A 68 8.51 -6.85 11.93
CA PRO A 68 9.94 -6.62 11.74
C PRO A 68 10.57 -7.34 10.54
N ASP A 69 10.05 -8.50 10.17
CA ASP A 69 10.56 -9.35 9.10
C ASP A 69 9.84 -9.17 7.76
N LEU A 70 8.79 -8.35 7.70
CA LEU A 70 7.92 -8.20 6.53
C LEU A 70 8.71 -7.87 5.25
N ILE A 71 9.54 -6.83 5.28
CA ILE A 71 10.30 -6.43 4.07
C ILE A 71 11.27 -7.53 3.64
N SER A 72 11.93 -8.19 4.60
CA SER A 72 12.85 -9.29 4.29
C SER A 72 12.13 -10.49 3.66
N ASN A 73 10.90 -10.77 4.10
CA ASN A 73 10.07 -11.84 3.55
C ASN A 73 9.58 -11.49 2.15
N VAL A 74 9.14 -10.24 1.93
CA VAL A 74 8.71 -9.75 0.61
C VAL A 74 9.87 -9.82 -0.40
N VAL A 75 11.05 -9.31 -0.06
CA VAL A 75 12.23 -9.36 -0.95
C VAL A 75 12.60 -10.81 -1.29
N ARG A 76 12.44 -11.76 -0.35
CA ARG A 76 12.72 -13.18 -0.57
C ARG A 76 11.66 -13.87 -1.43
N LYS A 77 10.38 -13.53 -1.23
CA LYS A 77 9.23 -14.22 -1.82
C LYS A 77 8.73 -13.61 -3.14
N ILE A 78 9.05 -12.35 -3.43
CA ILE A 78 8.56 -11.66 -4.63
C ILE A 78 8.94 -12.42 -5.91
N GLY A 79 10.11 -13.07 -5.93
CA GLY A 79 10.53 -13.96 -7.01
C GLY A 79 10.35 -13.34 -8.40
N ASP A 80 9.59 -14.04 -9.25
CA ASP A 80 9.26 -13.62 -10.61
C ASP A 80 8.11 -12.61 -10.71
N SER A 81 7.41 -12.33 -9.62
CA SER A 81 6.25 -11.45 -9.63
C SER A 81 6.67 -10.00 -9.91
N ASP A 82 5.92 -9.34 -10.78
CA ASP A 82 6.08 -7.93 -11.11
C ASP A 82 5.39 -7.03 -10.08
N VAL A 83 4.24 -7.49 -9.56
CA VAL A 83 3.49 -6.89 -8.46
C VAL A 83 3.31 -7.94 -7.36
N TYR A 84 3.57 -7.53 -6.14
CA TYR A 84 3.45 -8.36 -4.96
C TYR A 84 2.79 -7.58 -3.83
N HIS A 85 1.81 -8.18 -3.20
CA HIS A 85 1.08 -7.56 -2.11
C HIS A 85 0.76 -8.60 -1.05
N VAL A 86 0.57 -8.10 0.17
CA VAL A 86 0.37 -8.92 1.35
C VAL A 86 -1.01 -8.69 1.91
N SER A 87 -1.47 -9.63 2.73
CA SER A 87 -2.73 -9.48 3.45
C SER A 87 -2.66 -8.34 4.49
N HIS A 88 -3.77 -8.12 5.20
CA HIS A 88 -3.83 -7.09 6.24
C HIS A 88 -4.58 -7.61 7.47
N GLN A 89 -4.22 -7.06 8.63
CA GLN A 89 -4.89 -7.34 9.89
C GLN A 89 -5.21 -6.03 10.60
N TYR A 90 -6.44 -5.92 11.10
CA TYR A 90 -6.90 -4.79 11.89
C TYR A 90 -6.44 -4.95 13.33
N TYR A 91 -5.49 -4.11 13.78
CA TYR A 91 -4.92 -4.21 15.14
C TYR A 91 -5.90 -3.79 16.24
N ASP A 92 -6.87 -2.93 15.90
CA ASP A 92 -7.96 -2.43 16.76
C ASP A 92 -9.32 -3.05 16.39
N GLY A 93 -9.33 -3.98 15.43
CA GLY A 93 -10.54 -4.66 14.95
C GLY A 93 -10.92 -5.88 15.79
N SER A 94 -12.21 -6.22 15.80
CA SER A 94 -12.68 -7.44 16.48
C SER A 94 -12.18 -8.71 15.77
N PHE A 95 -12.20 -9.83 16.49
CA PHE A 95 -11.92 -11.14 15.90
C PHE A 95 -12.77 -11.42 14.65
N VAL A 96 -14.06 -11.06 14.69
CA VAL A 96 -14.99 -11.27 13.58
C VAL A 96 -14.58 -10.45 12.35
N ILE A 97 -14.17 -9.18 12.53
CA ILE A 97 -13.69 -8.33 11.44
C ILE A 97 -12.45 -8.94 10.78
N ASN A 98 -11.47 -9.35 11.58
CA ASN A 98 -10.24 -9.97 11.08
C ASN A 98 -10.50 -11.32 10.40
N LEU A 99 -11.40 -12.15 10.96
CA LEU A 99 -11.78 -13.42 10.36
C LEU A 99 -12.44 -13.21 8.99
N MET A 100 -13.38 -12.25 8.88
CA MET A 100 -14.00 -11.95 7.59
C MET A 100 -12.99 -11.42 6.57
N ALA A 101 -12.09 -10.53 6.98
CA ALA A 101 -11.03 -10.02 6.11
C ALA A 101 -10.13 -11.16 5.61
N TYR A 102 -9.69 -12.06 6.50
CA TYR A 102 -8.91 -13.24 6.14
C TYR A 102 -9.66 -14.17 5.18
N LEU A 103 -10.94 -14.46 5.43
CA LEU A 103 -11.74 -15.33 4.57
C LEU A 103 -11.93 -14.70 3.19
N TYR A 104 -12.15 -13.38 3.11
CA TYR A 104 -12.20 -12.65 1.85
C TYR A 104 -10.87 -12.76 1.09
N ASP A 105 -9.75 -12.44 1.75
CA ASP A 105 -8.41 -12.51 1.19
C ASP A 105 -8.07 -13.93 0.70
N LYS A 106 -8.52 -14.97 1.40
CA LYS A 106 -8.25 -16.37 1.07
C LYS A 106 -9.08 -16.92 -0.08
N TYR A 107 -10.37 -16.60 -0.13
CA TYR A 107 -11.31 -17.30 -1.03
C TYR A 107 -11.88 -16.42 -2.14
N TRP A 108 -11.92 -15.11 -1.97
CA TRP A 108 -12.57 -14.20 -2.93
C TRP A 108 -11.63 -13.22 -3.60
N ARG A 109 -10.57 -12.79 -2.90
CA ARG A 109 -9.61 -11.83 -3.46
C ARG A 109 -8.90 -12.42 -4.65
N LYS A 110 -8.87 -11.65 -5.74
CA LYS A 110 -8.03 -11.95 -6.90
C LYS A 110 -6.69 -11.23 -6.77
N PRO A 111 -5.58 -11.81 -7.26
CA PRO A 111 -4.27 -11.17 -7.18
C PRO A 111 -4.21 -9.77 -7.81
N TRP A 112 -5.04 -9.43 -8.79
CA TRP A 112 -5.01 -8.07 -9.35
C TRP A 112 -5.81 -7.04 -8.51
N GLU A 113 -6.61 -7.48 -7.53
CA GLU A 113 -7.38 -6.61 -6.61
C GLU A 113 -6.43 -6.04 -5.56
N THR A 114 -5.50 -5.18 -5.99
CA THR A 114 -4.51 -4.58 -5.10
C THR A 114 -5.18 -3.63 -4.11
N THR A 115 -4.56 -3.47 -2.94
CA THR A 115 -5.03 -2.57 -1.87
C THR A 115 -3.92 -1.61 -1.49
N GLY A 116 -4.28 -0.35 -1.22
CA GLY A 116 -3.35 0.70 -0.82
C GLY A 116 -2.51 0.39 0.43
N HIS A 117 -2.94 -0.56 1.27
CA HIS A 117 -2.23 -0.95 2.48
C HIS A 117 -0.77 -1.36 2.22
N PHE A 118 -0.52 -2.15 1.17
CA PHE A 118 0.82 -2.60 0.80
C PHE A 118 0.84 -3.11 -0.64
N ILE A 119 1.63 -2.45 -1.51
CA ILE A 119 1.86 -2.89 -2.90
C ILE A 119 3.34 -2.74 -3.21
N ALA A 120 4.05 -3.86 -3.35
CA ALA A 120 5.41 -3.92 -3.88
C ALA A 120 5.37 -4.09 -5.40
N VAL A 121 6.13 -3.27 -6.11
CA VAL A 121 6.15 -3.26 -7.58
C VAL A 121 7.60 -3.21 -8.04
N LYS A 122 7.95 -4.08 -8.99
CA LYS A 122 9.25 -4.00 -9.66
C LYS A 122 9.32 -2.75 -10.53
N ARG A 123 10.43 -2.02 -10.43
CA ARG A 123 10.69 -0.81 -11.22
C ARG A 123 10.55 -1.05 -12.73
N GLU A 124 10.94 -2.23 -13.21
CA GLU A 124 10.82 -2.57 -14.63
C GLU A 124 9.35 -2.57 -15.10
N LEU A 125 8.43 -3.13 -14.31
CA LEU A 125 7.00 -3.05 -14.61
C LEU A 125 6.52 -1.61 -14.55
N TYR A 126 6.93 -0.87 -13.52
CA TYR A 126 6.45 0.49 -13.32
C TYR A 126 6.73 1.42 -14.51
N ARG A 127 7.88 1.23 -15.20
CA ARG A 127 8.21 1.95 -16.45
C ARG A 127 7.20 1.72 -17.59
N LYS A 128 6.46 0.61 -17.54
CA LYS A 128 5.45 0.23 -18.55
C LYS A 128 4.04 0.56 -18.07
N VAL A 129 3.78 0.40 -16.77
CA VAL A 129 2.48 0.63 -16.13
C VAL A 129 2.69 1.47 -14.87
N GLN A 130 2.55 2.79 -15.00
CA GLN A 130 2.65 3.73 -13.88
C GLN A 130 1.30 3.90 -13.18
N PHE A 131 1.26 4.27 -11.89
CA PHE A 131 0.02 4.74 -11.23
C PHE A 131 -0.55 5.95 -11.97
N ASN A 132 -1.88 6.05 -12.08
CA ASN A 132 -2.52 7.16 -12.76
C ASN A 132 -2.55 8.40 -11.84
N PRO A 133 -1.82 9.50 -12.18
CA PRO A 133 -1.75 10.70 -11.34
C PRO A 133 -3.08 11.45 -11.21
N GLU A 134 -4.04 11.20 -12.10
CA GLU A 134 -5.36 11.84 -12.09
C GLU A 134 -6.31 11.19 -11.06
N MET A 135 -5.96 10.04 -10.48
CA MET A 135 -6.82 9.33 -9.54
C MET A 135 -6.81 9.98 -8.15
N ILE A 136 -7.99 10.36 -7.69
CA ILE A 136 -8.22 10.90 -6.34
C ILE A 136 -8.49 9.77 -5.33
N LEU A 137 -9.14 8.69 -5.77
CA LEU A 137 -9.49 7.49 -5.01
C LEU A 137 -9.30 6.26 -5.90
N ASP A 138 -9.16 5.07 -5.30
CA ASP A 138 -9.11 3.77 -6.00
C ASP A 138 -7.97 3.65 -7.03
N ASP A 139 -6.90 4.40 -6.82
CA ASP A 139 -5.71 4.38 -7.66
C ASP A 139 -4.98 3.02 -7.60
N ASP A 140 -5.08 2.33 -6.47
CA ASP A 140 -4.64 0.94 -6.26
C ASP A 140 -5.40 -0.05 -7.14
N TRP A 141 -6.74 -0.02 -7.08
CA TRP A 141 -7.57 -0.93 -7.87
C TRP A 141 -7.40 -0.70 -9.37
N GLU A 142 -7.35 0.57 -9.80
CA GLU A 142 -7.09 0.98 -11.19
C GLU A 142 -5.73 0.47 -11.68
N PHE A 143 -4.68 0.68 -10.88
CA PHE A 143 -3.33 0.20 -11.18
C PHE A 143 -3.29 -1.33 -11.31
N GLY A 144 -3.91 -2.04 -10.36
CA GLY A 144 -3.99 -3.50 -10.38
C GLY A 144 -4.66 -4.04 -11.65
N GLN A 145 -5.74 -3.39 -12.09
CA GLN A 145 -6.43 -3.73 -13.34
C GLN A 145 -5.54 -3.49 -14.57
N ARG A 146 -4.81 -2.38 -14.64
CA ARG A 146 -3.88 -2.12 -15.75
C ARG A 146 -2.67 -3.06 -15.75
N ALA A 147 -2.11 -3.37 -14.59
CA ALA A 147 -1.03 -4.34 -14.46
C ALA A 147 -1.47 -5.74 -14.95
N LYS A 148 -2.70 -6.15 -14.61
CA LYS A 148 -3.28 -7.39 -15.14
C LYS A 148 -3.40 -7.34 -16.67
N ASN A 149 -3.91 -6.24 -17.22
CA ASN A 149 -4.11 -6.09 -18.66
C ASN A 149 -2.78 -6.01 -19.44
N SER A 150 -1.67 -5.65 -18.79
CA SER A 150 -0.32 -5.70 -19.38
C SER A 150 0.35 -7.08 -19.27
N ASN A 151 -0.37 -8.11 -18.84
CA ASN A 151 0.15 -9.45 -18.55
C ASN A 151 1.24 -9.49 -17.47
N ALA A 152 1.21 -8.55 -16.50
CA ALA A 152 2.13 -8.61 -15.36
C ALA A 152 1.87 -9.86 -14.51
N LYS A 153 2.93 -10.45 -13.96
CA LYS A 153 2.82 -11.51 -12.95
C LYS A 153 2.46 -10.86 -11.61
N ILE A 154 1.25 -11.10 -11.12
CA ILE A 154 0.77 -10.52 -9.86
C ILE A 154 0.56 -11.63 -8.83
N SER A 155 1.10 -11.46 -7.63
CA SER A 155 1.02 -12.46 -6.56
C SER A 155 0.56 -11.86 -5.25
N PHE A 156 -0.35 -12.58 -4.58
CA PHE A 156 -0.91 -12.23 -3.28
C PHE A 156 -0.42 -13.20 -2.20
N ASP A 157 0.17 -12.65 -1.14
CA ASP A 157 0.68 -13.42 -0.01
C ASP A 157 -0.24 -13.33 1.21
N LEU A 158 -0.77 -14.48 1.59
CA LEU A 158 -1.62 -14.67 2.76
C LEU A 158 -0.84 -14.87 4.06
N GLU A 159 0.45 -15.21 3.99
CA GLU A 159 1.27 -15.51 5.16
C GLU A 159 1.88 -14.25 5.79
N ASN A 160 2.20 -13.27 4.96
CA ASN A 160 2.65 -11.96 5.41
C ASN A 160 1.47 -10.98 5.47
N PHE A 161 1.56 -10.01 6.37
CA PHE A 161 0.53 -9.00 6.55
C PHE A 161 1.10 -7.66 7.00
N VAL A 162 0.31 -6.61 6.77
CA VAL A 162 0.47 -5.31 7.44
C VAL A 162 -0.63 -5.12 8.48
N LEU A 163 -0.29 -4.46 9.58
CA LEU A 163 -1.25 -4.06 10.59
C LEU A 163 -1.83 -2.70 10.20
N VAL A 164 -3.15 -2.59 10.16
CA VAL A 164 -3.89 -1.38 9.75
C VAL A 164 -4.98 -1.04 10.75
N SER A 165 -5.45 0.21 10.75
CA SER A 165 -6.52 0.65 11.63
C SER A 165 -7.91 0.35 11.04
N SER A 166 -8.81 -0.16 11.88
CA SER A 166 -10.23 -0.36 11.57
C SER A 166 -11.06 0.92 11.74
N ARG A 167 -10.42 2.07 12.01
CA ARG A 167 -11.05 3.41 12.14
C ARG A 167 -12.08 3.69 11.04
N ARG A 168 -11.79 3.31 9.79
CA ARG A 168 -12.71 3.50 8.66
C ARG A 168 -13.97 2.64 8.76
N ILE A 169 -13.84 1.40 9.25
CA ILE A 169 -14.95 0.48 9.51
C ILE A 169 -15.80 1.01 10.66
N ILE A 170 -15.17 1.47 11.74
CA ILE A 170 -15.85 2.05 12.91
C ILE A 170 -16.66 3.29 12.49
N LYS A 171 -16.08 4.20 11.71
CA LYS A 171 -16.73 5.44 11.27
C LYS A 171 -17.87 5.19 10.27
N THR A 172 -17.72 4.23 9.38
CA THR A 172 -18.69 3.94 8.30
C THR A 172 -19.80 2.99 8.74
N GLY A 173 -19.50 2.09 9.68
CA GLY A 173 -20.29 0.91 10.00
C GLY A 173 -19.96 -0.25 9.06
N LEU A 174 -19.80 -1.46 9.62
CA LEU A 174 -19.35 -2.66 8.89
C LEU A 174 -20.17 -2.97 7.63
N LEU A 175 -21.51 -2.96 7.74
CA LEU A 175 -22.38 -3.27 6.59
C LEU A 175 -22.19 -2.27 5.45
N ARG A 176 -22.10 -0.97 5.78
CA ARG A 176 -21.88 0.09 4.80
C ARG A 176 -20.49 0.01 4.18
N TYR A 177 -19.49 -0.34 4.99
CA TYR A 177 -18.12 -0.55 4.53
C TYR A 177 -18.05 -1.70 3.51
N ILE A 178 -18.66 -2.85 3.81
CA ILE A 178 -18.71 -4.01 2.91
C ILE A 178 -19.44 -3.68 1.61
N LEU A 179 -20.54 -2.93 1.68
CA LEU A 179 -21.31 -2.50 0.51
C LEU A 179 -20.64 -1.36 -0.28
N GLY A 180 -19.43 -0.93 0.10
CA GLY A 180 -18.68 0.11 -0.61
C GLY A 180 -19.25 1.52 -0.43
N PHE A 181 -20.15 1.75 0.53
CA PHE A 181 -20.65 3.09 0.84
C PHE A 181 -19.53 3.92 1.48
N ARG A 182 -18.92 4.78 0.70
CA ARG A 182 -17.98 5.79 1.19
C ARG A 182 -18.73 7.07 1.47
N LYS A 183 -18.71 7.58 2.71
CA LYS A 183 -19.06 8.97 2.96
C LYS A 183 -18.03 9.83 2.22
N ARG A 184 -18.51 10.65 1.28
CA ARG A 184 -17.72 11.73 0.67
C ARG A 184 -17.22 12.68 1.77
#